data_AF-A0A540M058-F1
#
_entry.id   AF-A0A540M058-F1
#
_cell.length_a   1.000
_cell.length_b   1.000
_cell.length_c   1.000
_cell.angle_alpha   90.00
_cell.angle_beta   90.00
_cell.angle_gamma   90.00
#
_symmetry.space_group_name_H-M   'P 1'
#
loop_
_entity.id
_entity.type
_entity.pdbx_description
1 polymer ?
#
loop_
_entity_poly.entity_id
_entity_poly.type
_entity_poly.pdbx_seq_one_letter_code
_entity_poly.pdbx_strand_id
1 'polypeptide(L)' 'IANPSTVLDVAAIGIECCICLGVFEGEEKVKVLPKCQHAYHSECVDKWLTVQSSCPLCRLSLRVINSLWLI' A
#
# COMPACT_ATOMS: atom_id res chain seq x y z
N ILE A 1 -10.35 -11.90 -33.72
CA ILE A 1 -9.06 -12.20 -33.03
C ILE A 1 -8.36 -10.86 -32.81
N ALA A 2 -8.91 -10.05 -31.91
CA ALA A 2 -8.17 -8.96 -31.32
C ALA A 2 -8.02 -9.41 -29.87
N ASN A 3 -6.82 -9.87 -29.53
CA ASN A 3 -6.47 -10.15 -28.16
C ASN A 3 -5.88 -8.85 -27.59
N PRO A 4 -6.58 -8.11 -26.70
CA PRO A 4 -6.04 -6.88 -26.14
C PRO A 4 -4.97 -7.11 -25.05
N SER A 5 -4.37 -8.30 -24.93
CA SER A 5 -3.30 -8.60 -23.98
C SER A 5 -1.95 -7.90 -24.24
N THR A 6 -1.86 -6.83 -25.04
CA THR A 6 -0.57 -6.16 -25.33
C THR A 6 -0.66 -4.63 -25.31
N VAL A 7 -1.00 -4.06 -24.15
CA VAL A 7 -0.46 -2.75 -23.78
C VAL A 7 0.57 -2.99 -22.69
N LEU A 8 1.82 -3.16 -23.14
CA LEU A 8 3.00 -3.02 -22.31
C LEU A 8 3.25 -1.52 -22.14
N ASP A 9 2.56 -0.90 -21.19
CA ASP A 9 2.90 0.45 -20.75
C ASP A 9 3.70 0.33 -19.45
N VAL A 10 4.99 0.55 -19.63
CA VAL A 10 6.00 0.91 -18.63
C VAL A 10 5.37 1.56 -17.40
N ALA A 11 5.51 0.91 -16.25
CA ALA A 11 5.33 1.49 -14.92
C ALA A 11 3.94 2.01 -14.54
N ALA A 12 2.99 1.12 -14.24
CA ALA A 12 2.02 1.38 -13.16
C ALA A 12 2.72 1.30 -11.77
N ILE A 13 3.88 1.95 -11.63
CA ILE A 13 4.65 1.97 -10.39
C ILE A 13 3.94 2.98 -9.46
N GLY A 14 2.94 2.50 -8.73
CA GLY A 14 2.36 3.21 -7.59
C GLY A 14 1.06 3.99 -7.85
N ILE A 15 0.32 3.70 -8.92
CA ILE A 15 -1.02 4.30 -9.15
C ILE A 15 -2.19 3.41 -8.72
N GLU A 16 -1.93 2.19 -8.24
CA GLU A 16 -2.96 1.26 -7.77
C GLU A 16 -2.71 0.82 -6.32
N CYS A 17 -3.81 0.62 -5.60
CA CYS A 17 -3.80 0.06 -4.26
C CYS A 17 -3.71 -1.46 -4.33
N CYS A 18 -2.58 -2.06 -3.94
CA CYS A 18 -2.40 -3.52 -4.03
C CYS A 18 -3.34 -4.33 -3.10
N ILE A 19 -4.06 -3.67 -2.18
CA ILE A 19 -5.00 -4.32 -1.26
C ILE A 19 -6.33 -4.58 -1.96
N CYS A 20 -6.84 -3.62 -2.73
CA CYS A 20 -8.11 -3.75 -3.46
C CYS A 20 -7.95 -3.88 -4.99
N LEU A 21 -6.71 -3.77 -5.50
CA LEU A 21 -6.37 -3.73 -6.93
C LEU A 21 -7.10 -2.60 -7.70
N GLY A 22 -7.50 -1.55 -7.00
CA GLY A 22 -8.14 -0.36 -7.57
C GLY A 22 -7.13 0.75 -7.82
N VAL A 23 -7.35 1.53 -8.89
CA VAL A 23 -6.55 2.71 -9.24
C VAL A 23 -6.90 3.85 -8.30
N PHE A 24 -5.93 4.69 -7.94
CA PHE A 24 -6.19 5.91 -7.18
C PHE A 24 -6.88 6.96 -8.07
N GLU A 25 -8.06 7.42 -7.67
CA GLU A 25 -8.82 8.50 -8.28
C GLU A 25 -8.69 9.80 -7.47
N GLY A 26 -8.86 10.95 -8.13
CA GLY A 26 -8.38 12.25 -7.62
C GLY A 26 -8.94 12.70 -6.25
N GLU A 27 -10.13 12.24 -5.87
CA GLU A 27 -10.75 12.58 -4.58
C GLU A 27 -10.54 11.50 -3.50
N GLU A 28 -9.85 10.40 -3.82
CA GLU A 28 -9.61 9.31 -2.89
C GLU A 28 -8.51 9.63 -1.87
N LYS A 29 -8.76 9.26 -0.61
CA LYS A 29 -7.78 9.45 0.46
C LYS A 29 -6.75 8.34 0.40
N VAL A 30 -5.50 8.72 0.17
CA VAL A 30 -4.36 7.81 0.10
C VAL A 30 -3.46 7.99 1.31
N LYS A 31 -2.95 6.88 1.85
CA LYS A 31 -1.98 6.83 2.95
C LYS A 31 -0.68 6.23 2.46
N VAL A 32 0.43 6.87 2.83
CA VAL A 32 1.78 6.42 2.50
C VAL A 32 2.48 5.96 3.77
N LEU A 33 3.05 4.75 3.74
CA LEU A 33 3.79 4.22 4.88
C LEU A 33 5.17 4.86 4.99
N PRO A 34 5.56 5.45 6.14
CA PRO A 34 6.77 6.28 6.23
C PRO A 34 8.08 5.50 5.99
N LYS A 35 8.15 4.23 6.42
CA LYS A 35 9.39 3.44 6.32
C LYS A 35 9.70 2.89 4.93
N CYS A 36 8.70 2.70 4.09
CA CYS A 36 8.86 2.07 2.77
C CYS A 36 8.21 2.86 1.62
N GLN A 37 7.56 3.98 1.90
CA GLN A 37 6.91 4.89 0.95
C GLN A 37 5.88 4.23 0.01
N HIS A 38 5.30 3.09 0.40
CA HIS A 38 4.20 2.47 -0.34
C HIS A 38 2.88 3.16 -0.03
N ALA A 39 2.10 3.44 -1.09
CA ALA A 39 0.82 4.12 -1.04
C ALA A 39 -0.35 3.12 -1.13
N TYR A 40 -1.43 3.43 -0.41
CA TYR A 40 -2.64 2.61 -0.33
C TYR A 40 -3.86 3.50 -0.09
N HIS A 41 -5.06 3.07 -0.47
CA HIS A 41 -6.28 3.73 0.01
C HIS A 41 -6.30 3.73 1.54
N SER A 42 -6.68 4.86 2.13
CA SER A 42 -6.71 5.03 3.58
C SER A 42 -7.52 3.92 4.22
N GLU A 43 -8.72 3.65 3.72
CA GLU A 43 -9.58 2.58 4.24
C GLU A 43 -8.96 1.19 4.11
N CYS A 44 -8.28 0.91 2.99
CA CYS A 44 -7.65 -0.38 2.77
C CYS A 44 -6.50 -0.61 3.74
N VAL A 45 -5.59 0.36 3.88
CA VAL A 45 -4.45 0.20 4.79
C VAL A 45 -4.89 0.25 6.25
N ASP A 46 -5.89 1.06 6.61
CA ASP A 46 -6.43 1.08 7.97
C ASP A 46 -6.99 -0.29 8.36
N LYS A 47 -7.83 -0.90 7.52
CA LYS A 47 -8.35 -2.26 7.73
C LYS A 47 -7.20 -3.28 7.84
N TRP A 48 -6.21 -3.21 6.96
CA TRP A 48 -5.06 -4.10 7.01
C TRP A 48 -4.30 -3.98 8.33
N LEU A 49 -4.01 -2.75 8.78
CA LEU A 49 -3.23 -2.49 9.99
C LEU A 49 -3.95 -2.90 11.29
N THR A 50 -5.28 -3.10 11.27
CA THR A 50 -6.00 -3.70 12.40
C THR A 50 -5.65 -5.17 12.61
N VAL A 51 -5.27 -5.89 11.54
CA VAL A 51 -4.94 -7.32 11.57
C VAL A 51 -3.42 -7.51 11.58
N GLN A 52 -2.69 -6.76 10.76
CA GLN A 52 -1.23 -6.81 10.70
C GLN A 52 -0.57 -5.44 10.58
N SER A 53 0.30 -5.13 11.54
CA SER A 53 1.10 -3.90 11.57
C SER A 53 2.34 -3.96 10.65
N SER A 54 2.19 -4.46 9.43
CA SER A 54 3.25 -4.59 8.43
C SER A 54 2.77 -4.15 7.05
N CYS A 55 3.72 -3.72 6.21
CA CYS A 55 3.45 -3.30 4.85
C CYS A 55 2.94 -4.46 3.96
N PRO A 56 1.80 -4.33 3.27
CA PRO A 56 1.28 -5.36 2.35
C PRO A 56 2.24 -5.72 1.20
N LEU A 57 2.95 -4.74 0.62
CA LEU A 57 3.88 -4.99 -0.50
C LEU A 57 5.19 -5.63 -0.04
N CYS A 58 5.89 -4.99 0.89
CA CYS A 58 7.27 -5.37 1.24
C CYS A 58 7.41 -6.07 2.60
N ARG A 59 6.31 -6.29 3.32
CA ARG A 59 6.26 -6.94 4.64
C ARG A 59 7.04 -6.22 5.74
N LEU A 60 7.52 -4.99 5.49
CA LEU A 60 8.25 -4.21 6.48
C LEU A 60 7.35 -3.86 7.67
N SER A 61 7.82 -4.18 8.89
CA SER A 61 7.06 -3.92 10.11
C SER A 61 7.00 -2.42 10.45
N LEU A 62 5.79 -1.93 10.66
CA LEU A 62 5.52 -0.56 11.08
C LEU A 62 5.56 -0.38 12.60
N ARG A 63 5.74 -1.47 13.36
CA ARG A 63 5.94 -1.40 14.81
C ARG A 63 7.10 -0.44 15.08
N VAL A 64 6.77 0.71 15.65
CA VAL A 64 7.73 1.55 16.35
C VAL A 64 7.90 0.83 17.67
N ILE A 65 9.04 0.18 17.87
CA ILE A 65 9.42 -0.16 19.23
C ILE A 65 9.57 1.18 19.96
N ASN A 66 8.51 1.64 20.63
CA ASN A 66 8.69 2.54 21.74
C ASN A 66 9.43 1.70 22.78
N SER A 67 10.76 1.69 22.68
CA SER A 67 11.63 1.35 23.78
C SER A 67 11.46 2.46 24.82
N LEU A 68 10.28 2.54 25.43
CA LEU A 68 10.22 2.87 26.85
C LEU A 68 10.69 1.59 27.54
N TRP A 69 12.02 1.49 27.55
CA TRP A 69 12.85 0.80 28.49
C TRP A 69 12.09 -0.07 29.49
N LEU A 70 12.32 -1.37 29.39
CA LEU A 70 12.41 -2.28 30.53
C LEU A 70 13.48 -1.75 31.51
N ILE A 71 13.18 -0.65 32.22
CA ILE A 71 13.86 -0.19 33.43
C ILE A 71 12.79 -0.07 34.51
#